data_AF-A0A7S4UZD8-F1
#
_entry.id   AF-A0A7S4UZD8-F1
#
_cell.length_a   1.000
_cell.length_b   1.000
_cell.length_c   1.000
_cell.angle_alpha   90.00
_cell.angle_beta   90.00
_cell.angle_gamma   90.00
#
_symmetry.space_group_name_H-M   'P 1'
#
loop_
_entity.id
_entity.type
_entity.pdbx_description
1 polymer ?
#
loop_
_entity_poly.entity_id
_entity_poly.type
_entity_poly.pdbx_seq_one_letter_code
_entity_poly.pdbx_strand_id
1 'polypeptide(L)'
;MADVIAQGIHKVADSEFGDKLKQLLRNCIQKAIELCGKDGGFLHNDLIKIKFPAQLAPVEKVARKIGKGDKIDHCEDNMNTAAESAVPKLTEIFLKAIEALSLHEAKGIIQGEDTSAGTKYLQSNCNSELDTAVTPHIQEAMEGTGAHSSWEKVKKSLSKTPAKGKTDFDMVKYVVEMTLNGLFKVCAQFEEQYRKHMEEKIDSVPHVPHIPHIPHS
;
A
#
# COMPACT_ATOMS: atom_id res chain seq x y z
N MET A 1 8.34 -44.09 -15.58
CA MET A 1 8.58 -42.96 -16.52
C MET A 1 7.40 -42.00 -16.59
N ALA A 2 6.13 -42.47 -16.65
CA ALA A 2 4.96 -41.58 -16.63
C ALA A 2 4.87 -40.70 -15.36
N ASP A 3 5.21 -41.24 -14.18
CA ASP A 3 5.19 -40.50 -12.91
C ASP A 3 6.21 -39.35 -12.85
N VAL A 4 7.40 -39.54 -13.44
CA VAL A 4 8.48 -38.54 -13.50
C VAL A 4 8.13 -37.41 -14.47
N ILE A 5 7.43 -37.73 -15.58
CA ILE A 5 6.96 -36.75 -16.55
C ILE A 5 5.79 -35.94 -15.96
N ALA A 6 4.86 -36.59 -15.24
CA ALA A 6 3.77 -35.90 -14.55
C ALA A 6 4.28 -34.96 -13.45
N GLN A 7 5.25 -35.41 -12.62
CA GLN A 7 5.89 -34.56 -11.62
C GLN A 7 6.67 -33.39 -12.27
N GLY A 8 7.31 -33.62 -13.42
CA GLY A 8 7.98 -32.57 -14.19
C GLY A 8 7.01 -31.50 -14.74
N ILE A 9 5.86 -31.92 -15.27
CA ILE A 9 4.83 -31.01 -15.80
C ILE A 9 4.18 -30.20 -14.67
N HIS A 10 3.87 -30.84 -13.53
CA HIS A 10 3.33 -30.15 -12.36
C HIS A 10 4.30 -29.11 -11.78
N LYS A 11 5.60 -29.43 -11.73
CA LYS A 11 6.62 -28.49 -11.25
C LYS A 11 6.81 -27.29 -12.19
N VAL A 12 6.74 -27.51 -13.50
CA VAL A 12 6.80 -26.43 -14.51
C VAL A 12 5.57 -25.54 -14.43
N ALA A 13 4.37 -26.11 -14.30
CA ALA A 13 3.14 -25.35 -14.10
C ALA A 13 3.20 -24.53 -12.79
N ASP A 14 3.61 -25.14 -11.67
CA ASP A 14 3.73 -24.45 -10.38
C ASP A 14 4.78 -23.31 -10.42
N SER A 15 5.89 -23.47 -11.16
CA SER A 15 6.84 -22.37 -11.38
C SER A 15 6.26 -21.24 -12.22
N GLU A 16 5.50 -21.56 -13.27
CA GLU A 16 4.87 -20.55 -14.14
C GLU A 16 3.81 -19.74 -13.39
N PHE A 17 3.06 -20.37 -12.49
CA PHE A 17 2.11 -19.67 -11.60
C PHE A 17 2.82 -18.76 -10.60
N GLY A 18 3.90 -19.24 -9.97
CA GLY A 18 4.69 -18.43 -9.04
C GLY A 18 5.29 -17.19 -9.70
N ASP A 19 5.83 -17.33 -10.91
CA ASP A 19 6.41 -16.22 -11.67
C ASP A 19 5.35 -15.21 -12.12
N LYS A 20 4.16 -15.68 -12.54
CA LYS A 20 3.02 -14.80 -12.86
C LYS A 20 2.57 -13.98 -11.66
N LEU A 21 2.49 -14.57 -10.46
CA LEU A 21 2.16 -13.82 -9.26
C LEU A 21 3.23 -12.78 -8.93
N LYS A 22 4.51 -13.16 -8.97
CA LYS A 22 5.60 -12.22 -8.71
C LYS A 22 5.56 -11.06 -9.69
N GLN A 23 5.32 -11.32 -10.97
CA GLN A 23 5.17 -10.28 -11.97
C GLN A 23 3.97 -9.38 -11.71
N LEU A 24 2.83 -9.96 -11.32
CA LEU A 24 1.62 -9.21 -10.93
C LEU A 24 1.93 -8.29 -9.76
N LEU A 25 2.55 -8.80 -8.69
CA LEU A 25 2.87 -8.02 -7.49
C LEU A 25 3.89 -6.91 -7.80
N ARG A 26 4.92 -7.19 -8.63
CA ARG A 26 5.85 -6.16 -9.12
C ARG A 26 5.10 -5.02 -9.82
N ASN A 27 4.18 -5.36 -10.72
CA ASN A 27 3.39 -4.36 -11.45
C ASN A 27 2.47 -3.56 -10.52
N CYS A 28 1.82 -4.21 -9.55
CA CYS A 28 0.93 -3.54 -8.59
C CYS A 28 1.70 -2.56 -7.71
N ILE A 29 2.86 -2.97 -7.19
CA ILE A 29 3.72 -2.11 -6.38
C ILE A 29 4.28 -0.95 -7.18
N GLN A 30 4.78 -1.18 -8.39
CA GLN A 30 5.29 -0.10 -9.24
C GLN A 30 4.23 0.96 -9.50
N LYS A 31 3.00 0.54 -9.85
CA LYS A 31 1.88 1.45 -10.02
C LYS A 31 1.47 2.14 -8.73
N ALA A 32 1.48 1.43 -7.61
CA ALA A 32 1.16 2.02 -6.32
C ALA A 32 2.20 3.08 -5.92
N ILE A 33 3.49 2.80 -6.10
CA ILE A 33 4.59 3.74 -5.82
C ILE A 33 4.51 4.95 -6.76
N GLU A 34 4.24 4.75 -8.06
CA GLU A 34 4.06 5.84 -9.01
C GLU A 34 2.86 6.73 -8.65
N LEU A 35 1.73 6.13 -8.28
CA LEU A 35 0.53 6.86 -7.90
C LEU A 35 0.70 7.61 -6.58
N CYS A 36 1.30 6.96 -5.59
CA CYS A 36 1.46 7.50 -4.24
C CYS A 36 2.66 8.45 -4.12
N GLY A 37 3.68 8.29 -4.96
CA GLY A 37 4.91 9.08 -4.92
C GLY A 37 4.92 10.34 -5.78
N LYS A 38 3.87 10.56 -6.58
CA LYS A 38 3.71 11.80 -7.36
C LYS A 38 3.17 12.92 -6.47
N ASP A 39 3.39 14.16 -6.91
CA ASP A 39 2.79 15.34 -6.30
C ASP A 39 1.26 15.22 -6.24
N GLY A 40 0.71 15.34 -5.03
CA GLY A 40 -0.71 15.17 -4.75
C GLY A 40 -1.21 13.72 -4.79
N GLY A 41 -0.31 12.73 -4.88
CA GLY A 41 -0.63 11.30 -4.85
C GLY A 41 -1.33 10.85 -3.58
N PHE A 42 -0.94 11.42 -2.43
CA PHE A 42 -1.65 11.28 -1.16
C PHE A 42 -2.66 12.41 -0.98
N LEU A 43 -2.26 13.67 -1.21
CA LEU A 43 -3.07 14.83 -0.84
C LEU A 43 -4.45 14.87 -1.53
N HIS A 44 -4.51 14.43 -2.79
CA HIS A 44 -5.73 14.45 -3.60
C HIS A 44 -6.43 13.07 -3.66
N ASN A 45 -5.97 12.09 -2.89
CA ASN A 45 -6.54 10.75 -2.88
C ASN A 45 -7.26 10.49 -1.56
N ASP A 46 -8.60 10.61 -1.55
CA ASP A 46 -9.43 10.44 -0.35
C ASP A 46 -9.25 9.10 0.37
N LEU A 47 -8.79 8.05 -0.34
CA LEU A 47 -8.54 6.73 0.24
C LEU A 47 -7.34 6.71 1.19
N ILE A 48 -6.31 7.49 0.86
CA ILE A 48 -4.99 7.42 1.51
C ILE A 48 -4.53 8.75 2.08
N LYS A 49 -5.24 9.86 1.80
CA LYS A 49 -4.93 11.18 2.31
C LYS A 49 -4.67 11.13 3.82
N ILE A 50 -3.50 11.63 4.21
CA ILE A 50 -3.11 11.74 5.60
C ILE A 50 -3.82 12.96 6.18
N LYS A 51 -4.90 12.71 6.90
CA LYS A 51 -5.66 13.73 7.62
C LYS A 51 -4.99 14.04 8.95
N PHE A 52 -5.40 15.15 9.57
CA PHE A 52 -4.97 15.43 10.91
C PHE A 52 -5.38 14.29 11.87
N PRO A 53 -4.50 13.87 12.81
CA PRO A 53 -4.75 12.70 13.64
C PRO A 53 -6.06 12.83 14.43
N ALA A 54 -6.93 11.83 14.33
CA ALA A 54 -8.23 11.82 15.02
C ALA A 54 -8.11 11.92 16.55
N GLN A 55 -7.02 11.39 17.12
CA GLN A 55 -6.70 11.53 18.54
C GLN A 55 -6.39 12.97 18.97
N LEU A 56 -6.11 13.85 18.01
CA LEU A 56 -5.94 15.28 18.19
C LEU A 56 -7.16 16.07 17.69
N ALA A 57 -8.30 15.42 17.42
CA ALA A 57 -9.52 16.12 17.01
C ALA A 57 -9.99 17.22 18.00
N PRO A 58 -9.86 17.08 19.34
CA PRO A 58 -10.17 18.19 20.25
C PRO A 58 -9.25 19.40 20.04
N VAL A 59 -7.98 19.12 19.76
CA VAL A 59 -6.92 20.10 19.47
C VAL A 59 -7.23 20.84 18.17
N GLU A 60 -7.59 20.10 17.12
CA GLU A 60 -8.00 20.64 15.84
C GLU A 60 -9.21 21.59 15.99
N LYS A 61 -10.27 21.13 16.67
CA LYS A 61 -11.49 21.92 16.87
C LYS A 61 -11.21 23.24 17.57
N VAL A 62 -10.35 23.25 18.59
CA VAL A 62 -9.95 24.48 19.28
C VAL A 62 -9.16 25.38 18.32
N ALA A 63 -8.16 24.84 17.62
CA ALA A 63 -7.33 25.60 16.69
C ALA A 63 -8.18 26.29 15.62
N ARG A 64 -9.15 25.57 15.02
CA ARG A 64 -10.09 26.15 14.05
C ARG A 64 -10.96 27.24 14.66
N LYS A 65 -11.50 27.04 15.88
CA LYS A 65 -12.33 28.05 16.58
C LYS A 65 -11.59 29.37 16.88
N ILE A 66 -10.29 29.32 17.10
CA ILE A 66 -9.48 30.52 17.40
C ILE A 66 -8.81 31.12 16.15
N GLY A 67 -9.28 30.78 14.96
CA GLY A 67 -8.75 31.31 13.69
C GLY A 67 -7.39 30.75 13.28
N LYS A 68 -7.04 29.54 13.74
CA LYS A 68 -5.80 28.83 13.36
C LYS A 68 -6.07 27.59 12.51
N GLY A 69 -7.20 27.55 11.80
CA GLY A 69 -7.55 26.43 10.90
C GLY A 69 -6.48 26.21 9.82
N ASP A 70 -6.00 27.29 9.21
CA ASP A 70 -4.97 27.25 8.17
C ASP A 70 -3.67 26.56 8.63
N LYS A 71 -3.36 26.58 9.93
CA LYS A 71 -2.18 25.88 10.48
C LYS A 71 -2.38 24.37 10.56
N ILE A 72 -3.62 23.92 10.76
CA ILE A 72 -3.97 22.51 10.68
C ILE A 72 -3.89 22.08 9.23
N ASP A 73 -4.51 22.84 8.33
CA ASP A 73 -4.56 22.51 6.90
C ASP A 73 -3.14 22.44 6.32
N HIS A 74 -2.28 23.43 6.63
CA HIS A 74 -0.87 23.39 6.25
C HIS A 74 -0.08 22.23 6.89
N CYS A 75 -0.47 21.78 8.09
CA CYS A 75 0.12 20.58 8.69
C CYS A 75 -0.28 19.33 7.91
N GLU A 76 -1.55 19.22 7.48
CA GLU A 76 -2.02 18.13 6.61
C GLU A 76 -1.26 18.13 5.28
N ASP A 77 -1.17 19.26 4.61
CA ASP A 77 -0.44 19.38 3.33
C ASP A 77 0.99 18.87 3.47
N ASN A 78 1.71 19.36 4.49
CA ASN A 78 3.10 18.97 4.72
C ASN A 78 3.26 17.47 5.06
N MET A 79 2.31 16.87 5.79
CA MET A 79 2.32 15.42 6.05
C MET A 79 2.14 14.60 4.76
N ASN A 80 1.23 15.02 3.88
CA ASN A 80 0.98 14.33 2.62
C ASN A 80 2.18 14.48 1.67
N THR A 81 2.75 15.68 1.54
CA THR A 81 3.96 15.91 0.74
C THR A 81 5.15 15.10 1.28
N ALA A 82 5.29 14.98 2.61
CA ALA A 82 6.33 14.14 3.20
C ALA A 82 6.15 12.66 2.81
N ALA A 83 4.93 12.13 2.89
CA ALA A 83 4.61 10.78 2.45
C ALA A 83 4.92 10.55 0.97
N GLU A 84 4.46 11.46 0.10
CA GLU A 84 4.68 11.41 -1.36
C GLU A 84 6.19 11.37 -1.69
N SER A 85 6.99 12.20 -1.03
CA SER A 85 8.45 12.24 -1.26
C SER A 85 9.19 10.98 -0.78
N ALA A 86 8.66 10.29 0.23
CA ALA A 86 9.29 9.12 0.82
C ALA A 86 8.95 7.82 0.09
N VAL A 87 7.76 7.71 -0.49
CA VAL A 87 7.26 6.49 -1.17
C VAL A 87 8.22 5.93 -2.24
N PRO A 88 8.82 6.74 -3.13
CA PRO A 88 9.74 6.20 -4.14
C PRO A 88 10.95 5.46 -3.57
N LYS A 89 11.33 5.74 -2.31
CA LYS A 89 12.47 5.10 -1.62
C LYS A 89 12.20 3.65 -1.23
N LEU A 90 10.94 3.22 -1.24
CA LEU A 90 10.53 1.88 -0.79
C LEU A 90 10.61 0.82 -1.90
N THR A 91 10.80 1.24 -3.15
CA THR A 91 10.79 0.37 -4.33
C THR A 91 11.67 -0.87 -4.16
N GLU A 92 12.94 -0.69 -3.80
CA GLU A 92 13.90 -1.78 -3.70
C GLU A 92 13.55 -2.79 -2.60
N ILE A 93 12.94 -2.34 -1.49
CA ILE A 93 12.54 -3.22 -0.38
C ILE A 93 11.40 -4.12 -0.82
N PHE A 94 10.41 -3.56 -1.51
CA PHE A 94 9.31 -4.35 -2.06
C PHE A 94 9.79 -5.34 -3.13
N LEU A 95 10.70 -4.94 -4.01
CA LEU A 95 11.24 -5.84 -5.04
C LEU A 95 11.96 -7.04 -4.41
N LYS A 96 12.80 -6.81 -3.40
CA LYS A 96 13.46 -7.88 -2.64
C LYS A 96 12.47 -8.83 -1.98
N ALA A 97 11.40 -8.29 -1.41
CA ALA A 97 10.38 -9.11 -0.77
C ALA A 97 9.58 -9.98 -1.75
N ILE A 98 9.25 -9.43 -2.92
CA ILE A 98 8.61 -10.21 -3.99
C ILE A 98 9.56 -11.30 -4.49
N GLU A 99 10.86 -11.03 -4.54
CA GLU A 99 11.87 -12.03 -4.91
C GLU A 99 11.94 -13.17 -3.90
N ALA A 100 11.86 -12.85 -2.61
CA ALA A 100 11.86 -13.81 -1.51
C ALA A 100 10.61 -14.69 -1.43
N LEU A 101 9.50 -14.30 -2.06
CA LEU A 101 8.26 -15.09 -2.09
C LEU A 101 8.52 -16.50 -2.65
N SER A 102 8.23 -17.54 -1.88
CA SER A 102 8.43 -18.91 -2.32
C SER A 102 7.32 -19.37 -3.29
N LEU A 103 7.61 -20.39 -4.12
CA LEU A 103 6.61 -20.97 -5.01
C LEU A 103 5.40 -21.55 -4.24
N HIS A 104 5.63 -22.09 -3.04
CA HIS A 104 4.57 -22.66 -2.21
C HIS A 104 3.61 -21.56 -1.71
N GLU A 105 4.15 -20.46 -1.18
CA GLU A 105 3.35 -19.32 -0.74
C GLU A 105 2.62 -18.67 -1.92
N ALA A 106 3.31 -18.52 -3.06
CA ALA A 106 2.72 -17.97 -4.27
C ALA A 106 1.51 -18.77 -4.76
N LYS A 107 1.60 -20.11 -4.70
CA LYS A 107 0.48 -21.00 -5.03
C LYS A 107 -0.71 -20.79 -4.11
N GLY A 108 -0.49 -20.72 -2.79
CA GLY A 108 -1.55 -20.44 -1.83
C GLY A 108 -2.23 -19.09 -2.05
N ILE A 109 -1.46 -18.06 -2.42
CA ILE A 109 -1.97 -16.71 -2.70
C ILE A 109 -2.83 -16.66 -3.97
N ILE A 110 -2.45 -17.38 -5.04
CA ILE A 110 -3.23 -17.44 -6.29
C ILE A 110 -4.51 -18.27 -6.12
N GLN A 111 -4.44 -19.39 -5.39
CA GLN A 111 -5.57 -20.31 -5.26
C GLN A 111 -6.61 -19.89 -4.22
N GLY A 112 -6.26 -18.95 -3.34
CA GLY A 112 -7.18 -18.39 -2.35
C GLY A 112 -8.20 -17.42 -2.95
N GLU A 113 -9.37 -17.34 -2.32
CA GLU A 113 -10.46 -16.43 -2.71
C GLU A 113 -10.16 -14.95 -2.38
N ASP A 114 -9.15 -14.70 -1.53
CA ASP A 114 -8.74 -13.35 -1.15
C ASP A 114 -7.88 -12.70 -2.24
N THR A 115 -8.47 -11.76 -2.97
CA THR A 115 -7.84 -11.05 -4.08
C THR A 115 -6.73 -10.08 -3.66
N SER A 116 -6.52 -9.88 -2.35
CA SER A 116 -5.47 -9.03 -1.77
C SER A 116 -4.38 -9.82 -1.03
N ALA A 117 -4.39 -11.16 -1.15
CA ALA A 117 -3.52 -12.04 -0.37
C ALA A 117 -2.02 -11.78 -0.62
N GLY A 118 -1.62 -11.39 -1.84
CA GLY A 118 -0.23 -11.07 -2.13
C GLY A 118 0.22 -9.76 -1.48
N THR A 119 -0.65 -8.76 -1.45
CA THR A 119 -0.41 -7.51 -0.72
C THR A 119 -0.31 -7.76 0.78
N LYS A 120 -1.20 -8.58 1.36
CA LYS A 120 -1.13 -8.98 2.78
C LYS A 120 0.15 -9.73 3.11
N TYR A 121 0.62 -10.59 2.22
CA TYR A 121 1.92 -11.24 2.36
C TYR A 121 3.06 -10.22 2.46
N LEU A 122 3.10 -9.24 1.55
CA LEU A 122 4.11 -8.18 1.58
C LEU A 122 4.03 -7.36 2.86
N GLN A 123 2.82 -7.04 3.32
CA GLN A 123 2.63 -6.34 4.58
C GLN A 123 3.22 -7.15 5.76
N SER A 124 2.92 -8.44 5.87
CA SER A 124 3.45 -9.26 6.95
C SER A 124 4.96 -9.45 6.92
N ASN A 125 5.58 -9.46 5.74
CA ASN A 125 7.00 -9.80 5.58
C ASN A 125 7.93 -8.58 5.49
N CYS A 126 7.42 -7.40 5.15
CA CYS A 126 8.26 -6.23 4.87
C CYS A 126 8.04 -5.07 5.83
N ASN A 127 6.94 -5.04 6.58
CA ASN A 127 6.52 -3.83 7.28
C ASN A 127 7.58 -3.29 8.24
N SER A 128 8.33 -4.16 8.93
CA SER A 128 9.42 -3.73 9.82
C SER A 128 10.59 -3.08 9.06
N GLU A 129 11.01 -3.66 7.94
CA GLU A 129 12.09 -3.12 7.10
C GLU A 129 11.63 -1.82 6.41
N LEU A 130 10.39 -1.77 5.95
CA LEU A 130 9.77 -0.59 5.36
C LEU A 130 9.67 0.56 6.38
N ASP A 131 9.21 0.29 7.61
CA ASP A 131 9.14 1.26 8.70
C ASP A 131 10.53 1.85 9.00
N THR A 132 11.53 0.98 9.14
CA THR A 132 12.93 1.39 9.39
C THR A 132 13.48 2.24 8.26
N ALA A 133 13.21 1.88 7.00
CA ALA A 133 13.74 2.58 5.83
C ALA A 133 13.01 3.89 5.53
N VAL A 134 11.69 3.94 5.71
CA VAL A 134 10.87 5.11 5.37
C VAL A 134 10.97 6.21 6.43
N THR A 135 11.15 5.84 7.70
CA THR A 135 11.20 6.77 8.83
C THR A 135 12.18 7.93 8.64
N PRO A 136 13.48 7.71 8.33
CA PRO A 136 14.42 8.83 8.15
C PRO A 136 14.04 9.74 6.99
N HIS A 137 13.44 9.20 5.92
CA HIS A 137 13.00 10.00 4.77
C HIS A 137 11.77 10.84 5.08
N ILE A 138 10.79 10.27 5.80
CA ILE A 138 9.64 11.04 6.27
C ILE A 138 10.08 12.10 7.26
N GLN A 139 10.99 11.77 8.17
CA GLN A 139 11.53 12.75 9.11
C GLN A 139 12.21 13.91 8.38
N GLU A 140 13.13 13.63 7.45
CA GLU A 140 13.81 14.64 6.63
C GLU A 140 12.81 15.47 5.82
N ALA A 141 11.81 14.84 5.20
CA ALA A 141 10.79 15.54 4.43
C ALA A 141 9.88 16.41 5.31
N MET A 142 9.54 15.96 6.52
CA MET A 142 8.76 16.73 7.49
C MET A 142 9.56 17.91 8.08
N GLU A 143 10.87 17.76 8.22
CA GLU A 143 11.78 18.85 8.58
C GLU A 143 11.88 19.87 7.44
N GLY A 144 12.07 19.41 6.20
CA GLY A 144 12.20 20.24 5.00
C GLY A 144 10.92 20.99 4.59
N THR A 145 9.74 20.38 4.75
CA THR A 145 8.44 21.02 4.47
C THR A 145 7.96 21.93 5.58
N GLY A 146 8.59 21.89 6.76
CA GLY A 146 8.14 22.63 7.92
C GLY A 146 6.92 22.00 8.62
N ALA A 147 6.59 20.73 8.33
CA ALA A 147 5.57 19.97 9.05
C ALA A 147 5.86 19.96 10.56
N HIS A 148 7.12 19.70 10.93
CA HIS A 148 7.55 19.71 12.33
C HIS A 148 7.38 21.09 12.97
N SER A 149 7.80 22.16 12.28
CA SER A 149 7.61 23.55 12.76
C SER A 149 6.13 23.91 12.92
N SER A 150 5.29 23.48 11.97
CA SER A 150 3.84 23.69 12.01
C SER A 150 3.21 22.96 13.19
N TRP A 151 3.59 21.70 13.41
CA TRP A 151 3.18 20.91 14.56
C TRP A 151 3.62 21.55 15.89
N GLU A 152 4.87 22.00 16.02
CA GLU A 152 5.35 22.71 17.22
C GLU A 152 4.56 24.00 17.48
N LYS A 153 4.24 24.76 16.42
CA LYS A 153 3.39 25.96 16.53
C LYS A 153 1.97 25.64 16.97
N VAL A 154 1.42 24.51 16.52
CA VAL A 154 0.12 23.98 16.97
C VAL A 154 0.22 23.59 18.45
N LYS A 155 1.19 22.75 18.85
CA LYS A 155 1.45 22.37 20.25
C LYS A 155 1.59 23.57 21.18
N LYS A 156 2.44 24.54 20.83
CA LYS A 156 2.67 25.77 21.62
C LYS A 156 1.44 26.67 21.70
N SER A 157 0.61 26.67 20.67
CA SER A 157 -0.67 27.41 20.68
C SER A 157 -1.69 26.79 21.64
N LEU A 158 -1.57 25.50 21.92
CA LEU A 158 -2.57 24.70 22.64
C LEU A 158 -2.16 24.35 24.07
N SER A 159 -0.87 24.41 24.40
CA SER A 159 -0.40 24.36 25.80
C SER A 159 -0.99 25.48 26.67
N LYS A 160 -1.55 26.52 26.04
CA LYS A 160 -2.29 27.62 26.69
C LYS A 160 -3.78 27.34 26.87
N THR A 161 -4.29 26.18 26.46
CA THR A 161 -5.70 25.81 26.52
C THR A 161 -5.91 24.62 27.48
N PRO A 162 -7.02 24.58 28.26
CA PRO A 162 -7.32 23.45 29.14
C PRO A 162 -7.55 22.10 28.41
N ALA A 163 -7.65 22.11 27.08
CA ALA A 163 -7.56 20.92 26.24
C ALA A 163 -6.11 20.40 26.25
N LYS A 164 -5.72 19.70 27.32
CA LYS A 164 -4.50 18.89 27.38
C LYS A 164 -4.61 17.77 26.32
N GLY A 165 -4.34 18.10 25.06
CA GLY A 165 -4.03 17.10 24.05
C GLY A 165 -2.80 16.31 24.53
N LYS A 166 -2.71 15.02 24.17
CA LYS A 166 -1.51 14.22 24.42
C LYS A 166 -0.34 14.90 23.71
N THR A 167 0.46 15.67 24.45
CA THR A 167 1.63 16.41 23.92
C THR A 167 2.75 15.47 23.46
N ASP A 168 2.66 14.21 23.87
CA ASP A 168 3.56 13.10 23.53
C ASP A 168 3.17 12.39 22.22
N PHE A 169 2.47 13.09 21.32
CA PHE A 169 2.16 12.51 20.02
C PHE A 169 3.34 12.64 19.05
N ASP A 170 3.80 11.49 18.58
CA ASP A 170 4.81 11.38 17.54
C ASP A 170 4.16 11.49 16.15
N MET A 171 4.32 12.68 15.56
CA MET A 171 3.81 12.97 14.22
C MET A 171 4.58 12.21 13.13
N VAL A 172 5.89 11.98 13.32
CA VAL A 172 6.71 11.27 12.33
C VAL A 172 6.22 9.83 12.25
N LYS A 173 6.10 9.16 13.39
CA LYS A 173 5.56 7.80 13.46
C LYS A 173 4.16 7.68 12.86
N TYR A 174 3.29 8.67 13.10
CA TYR A 174 1.96 8.70 12.49
C TYR A 174 2.01 8.78 10.97
N VAL A 175 2.83 9.68 10.41
CA VAL A 175 2.97 9.83 8.96
C VAL A 175 3.58 8.57 8.35
N VAL A 176 4.57 7.93 9.00
CA VAL A 176 5.13 6.63 8.61
C VAL A 176 4.03 5.58 8.51
N GLU A 177 3.26 5.38 9.58
CA GLU A 177 2.20 4.38 9.62
C GLU A 177 1.14 4.63 8.53
N MET A 178 0.71 5.89 8.36
CA MET A 178 -0.28 6.28 7.35
C MET A 178 0.26 6.12 5.93
N THR A 179 1.54 6.38 5.71
CA THR A 179 2.21 6.21 4.40
C THR A 179 2.23 4.75 3.99
N LEU A 180 2.68 3.87 4.89
CA LEU A 180 2.71 2.43 4.63
C LEU A 180 1.31 1.86 4.43
N ASN A 181 0.36 2.21 5.32
CA ASN A 181 -1.02 1.77 5.19
C ASN A 181 -1.67 2.26 3.88
N GLY A 182 -1.42 3.50 3.49
CA GLY A 182 -1.89 4.05 2.22
C GLY A 182 -1.33 3.31 1.01
N LEU A 183 -0.02 3.07 1.01
CA LEU A 183 0.64 2.34 -0.06
C LEU A 183 0.13 0.90 -0.21
N PHE A 184 -0.04 0.17 0.91
CA PHE A 184 -0.63 -1.17 0.90
C PHE A 184 -2.08 -1.16 0.43
N LYS A 185 -2.89 -0.16 0.80
CA LYS A 185 -4.27 -0.03 0.29
C LYS A 185 -4.31 0.12 -1.23
N VAL A 186 -3.48 0.99 -1.79
CA VAL A 186 -3.43 1.19 -3.25
C VAL A 186 -2.90 -0.06 -3.96
N CYS A 187 -1.90 -0.72 -3.39
CA CYS A 187 -1.39 -1.99 -3.92
C CYS A 187 -2.49 -3.06 -3.97
N ALA A 188 -3.25 -3.23 -2.89
CA ALA A 188 -4.36 -4.19 -2.81
C ALA A 188 -5.45 -3.87 -3.84
N GLN A 189 -5.75 -2.59 -4.08
CA GLN A 189 -6.70 -2.20 -5.13
C GLN A 189 -6.22 -2.58 -6.52
N PHE A 190 -4.93 -2.41 -6.83
CA PHE A 190 -4.37 -2.85 -8.11
C PHE A 190 -4.35 -4.38 -8.22
N GLU A 191 -4.03 -5.11 -7.15
CA GLU A 191 -4.05 -6.57 -7.13
C GLU A 191 -5.47 -7.10 -7.42
N GLU A 192 -6.49 -6.53 -6.76
CA GLU A 192 -7.89 -6.90 -6.98
C GLU A 192 -8.35 -6.60 -8.41
N GLN A 193 -8.03 -5.42 -8.95
CA GLN A 193 -8.36 -5.05 -10.33
C GLN A 193 -7.72 -6.01 -11.35
N TYR A 194 -6.47 -6.40 -11.11
CA TYR A 194 -5.74 -7.29 -12.01
C TYR A 194 -6.33 -8.72 -11.96
N ARG A 195 -6.64 -9.23 -10.76
CA ARG A 195 -7.27 -10.56 -10.62
C ARG A 195 -8.64 -10.64 -11.28
N LYS A 196 -9.49 -9.62 -11.12
CA LYS A 196 -10.78 -9.54 -11.84
C LYS A 196 -10.62 -9.55 -13.37
N HIS A 197 -9.62 -8.82 -13.89
CA HIS A 197 -9.31 -8.84 -15.33
C HIS A 197 -8.80 -10.21 -15.81
N MET A 198 -8.15 -11.00 -14.95
CA MET A 198 -7.73 -12.36 -15.30
C MET A 198 -8.92 -13.31 -15.35
N GLU A 199 -9.87 -13.21 -14.41
CA GLU A 199 -11.10 -14.01 -14.38
C GLU A 199 -11.97 -13.77 -15.63
N GLU A 200 -12.18 -12.50 -16.01
CA GLU A 200 -12.95 -12.14 -17.21
C GLU A 200 -12.32 -12.67 -18.52
N LYS A 201 -10.98 -12.71 -18.59
CA LYS A 201 -10.27 -13.31 -19.73
C LYS A 201 -10.37 -14.84 -19.77
N ILE A 202 -10.59 -15.50 -18.65
CA ILE A 202 -10.76 -16.95 -18.59
C ILE A 202 -12.18 -17.32 -19.04
N ASP A 203 -13.20 -16.55 -18.66
CA ASP A 203 -14.59 -16.77 -19.10
C ASP A 203 -14.84 -16.45 -20.58
N SER A 204 -13.92 -15.72 -21.23
CA SER A 204 -13.97 -15.41 -22.67
C SER A 204 -13.17 -16.38 -23.55
N VAL A 205 -12.60 -17.47 -23.00
CA VAL A 205 -12.05 -18.57 -23.79
C VAL A 205 -13.22 -19.29 -24.48
N PRO A 206 -13.24 -19.41 -25.82
CA PRO A 206 -14.39 -19.96 -26.54
C PRO A 206 -14.69 -21.37 -26.04
N HIS A 207 -15.90 -21.56 -25.53
CA HIS A 207 -16.51 -22.85 -25.28
C HIS A 207 -16.27 -23.73 -26.51
N VAL A 208 -15.47 -24.79 -26.37
CA VAL A 208 -15.24 -25.77 -27.42
C VAL A 208 -16.63 -26.28 -27.83
N PRO A 209 -17.09 -26.07 -29.09
CA PRO A 209 -18.40 -26.52 -29.49
C PRO A 209 -18.49 -28.03 -29.26
N HIS A 210 -19.49 -28.44 -28.49
CA HIS A 210 -19.81 -29.84 -28.26
C HIS A 210 -20.01 -30.53 -29.61
N ILE A 211 -19.08 -31.41 -29.99
CA ILE A 211 -19.17 -32.19 -31.21
C ILE A 211 -20.35 -33.17 -31.01
N PRO A 212 -21.42 -33.09 -31.82
CA PRO A 212 -22.54 -34.02 -31.67
C PRO A 212 -22.06 -35.44 -31.96
N HIS A 213 -22.37 -36.34 -31.03
CA HIS A 213 -22.09 -37.76 -31.14
C HIS A 213 -22.76 -38.33 -32.39
N ILE A 214 -21.98 -38.81 -33.35
CA ILE A 214 -22.49 -39.50 -34.53
C ILE A 214 -22.95 -40.90 -34.06
N PRO A 215 -24.22 -41.29 -34.24
CA PRO A 215 -24.65 -42.64 -33.91
C PRO A 215 -24.10 -43.61 -34.96
N HIS A 216 -23.35 -44.62 -34.50
CA HIS A 216 -22.96 -45.75 -35.34
C HIS A 216 -24.22 -46.52 -35.76
N SER A 217 -24.42 -46.63 -37.08
CA SER A 217 -25.28 -47.66 -37.70
C SER A 217 -24.40 -48.79 -38.22
#